data_AF-A0A5C5VL36-F1
#
_entry.id   AF-A0A5C5VL36-F1
#
_cell.length_a   1.000
_cell.length_b   1.000
_cell.length_c   1.000
_cell.angle_alpha   90.00
_cell.angle_beta   90.00
_cell.angle_gamma   90.00
#
_symmetry.space_group_name_H-M   'P 1'
#
loop_
_entity.id
_entity.type
_entity.pdbx_description
1 polymer ?
#
loop_
_entity_poly.entity_id
_entity_poly.type
_entity_poly.pdbx_seq_one_letter_code
_entity_poly.pdbx_strand_id
1 'polypeptide(L)'
;MTDETYSDFMRMLKDDPRFKLEAYQFVREALSFGQNQFELDDEDIEDEDLDLDEELILDEDEEFDDEDDDPSWHEQERHLTGQMLCEAIRNFALQQYGLMAKTVLNSWGVETTGHFGDIVYNLIDIGMMKKSPQDRREDFDDVYDFEEALVRNFRIEVSEESSSR
;
A
#
# COMPACT_ATOMS: atom_id res chain seq x y z
N MET A 1 -12.97 -10.36 8.01
CA MET A 1 -12.43 -11.51 7.25
C MET A 1 -13.39 -12.68 7.45
N THR A 2 -13.97 -13.22 6.39
CA THR A 2 -14.88 -14.37 6.49
C THR A 2 -14.09 -15.66 6.66
N ASP A 3 -14.74 -16.71 7.16
CA ASP A 3 -14.13 -18.05 7.33
C ASP A 3 -13.63 -18.63 5.98
N GLU A 4 -14.33 -18.29 4.90
CA GLU A 4 -13.98 -18.68 3.52
C GLU A 4 -12.69 -18.01 3.03
N THR A 5 -12.53 -16.69 3.22
CA THR A 5 -11.28 -15.98 2.85
C THR A 5 -10.07 -16.49 3.62
N TYR A 6 -10.23 -16.86 4.89
CA TYR A 6 -9.14 -17.44 5.68
C TYR A 6 -8.73 -18.83 5.15
N SER A 7 -9.70 -19.65 4.76
CA SER A 7 -9.45 -20.94 4.13
C SER A 7 -8.71 -20.80 2.79
N ASP A 8 -9.12 -19.85 1.96
CA ASP A 8 -8.47 -19.58 0.67
C ASP A 8 -7.05 -19.06 0.85
N PHE A 9 -6.83 -18.17 1.82
CA PHE A 9 -5.49 -17.71 2.19
C PHE A 9 -4.60 -18.87 2.67
N MET A 10 -5.12 -19.75 3.52
CA MET A 10 -4.39 -20.92 4.01
C MET A 10 -4.10 -21.95 2.91
N ARG A 11 -4.97 -22.08 1.90
CA ARG A 11 -4.72 -22.92 0.73
C ARG A 11 -3.62 -22.31 -0.13
N MET A 12 -3.69 -21.01 -0.40
CA MET A 12 -2.69 -20.28 -1.17
C MET A 12 -1.28 -20.39 -0.56
N LEU A 13 -1.14 -20.28 0.76
CA LEU A 13 0.15 -20.48 1.45
C LEU A 13 0.71 -21.91 1.31
N LYS A 14 -0.14 -22.91 1.08
CA LYS A 14 0.30 -24.29 0.84
C LYS A 14 0.71 -24.51 -0.61
N ASP A 15 0.01 -23.87 -1.54
CA ASP A 15 0.23 -24.02 -2.98
C ASP A 15 1.45 -23.21 -3.46
N ASP A 16 1.70 -22.03 -2.86
CA ASP A 16 2.89 -21.21 -3.12
C ASP A 16 3.77 -21.08 -1.86
N PRO A 17 4.66 -22.05 -1.60
CA PRO A 17 5.53 -22.03 -0.42
C PRO A 17 6.77 -21.14 -0.61
N ARG A 18 6.87 -20.39 -1.72
CA ARG A 18 8.03 -19.52 -2.00
C ARG A 18 8.13 -18.40 -0.96
N PHE A 19 6.98 -17.91 -0.48
CA PHE A 19 6.91 -16.81 0.47
C PHE A 19 6.31 -17.25 1.80
N LYS A 20 6.90 -16.81 2.90
CA LYS A 20 6.34 -17.05 4.23
C LYS A 20 5.17 -16.12 4.52
N LEU A 21 4.32 -16.49 5.49
CA LEU A 21 3.19 -15.69 5.94
C LEU A 21 3.58 -14.24 6.25
N GLU A 22 4.73 -14.05 6.88
CA GLU A 22 5.26 -12.76 7.27
C GLU A 22 5.48 -11.84 6.06
N ALA A 23 5.84 -12.37 4.89
CA ALA A 23 5.97 -11.58 3.67
C ALA A 23 4.62 -11.00 3.22
N TYR A 24 3.55 -11.79 3.29
CA TYR A 24 2.19 -11.32 2.94
C TYR A 24 1.68 -10.27 3.91
N GLN A 25 1.93 -10.45 5.21
CA GLN A 25 1.59 -9.46 6.23
C GLN A 25 2.35 -8.17 6.00
N PHE A 26 3.66 -8.27 5.78
CA PHE A 26 4.52 -7.13 5.56
C PHE A 26 4.14 -6.31 4.32
N VAL A 27 3.83 -6.95 3.19
CA VAL A 27 3.38 -6.25 1.97
C VAL A 27 2.05 -5.51 2.20
N ARG A 28 1.12 -6.10 2.96
CA ARG A 28 -0.14 -5.42 3.31
C ARG A 28 0.07 -4.21 4.21
N GLU A 29 0.96 -4.32 5.20
CA GLU A 29 1.32 -3.20 6.08
C GLU A 29 2.03 -2.09 5.31
N ALA A 30 2.95 -2.45 4.41
CA ALA A 30 3.64 -1.50 3.55
C ALA A 30 2.70 -0.77 2.56
N LEU A 31 1.67 -1.46 2.07
CA LEU A 31 0.62 -0.82 1.25
C LEU A 31 -0.12 0.24 2.06
N SER A 32 -0.56 -0.08 3.28
CA SER A 32 -1.22 0.87 4.19
C SER A 32 -0.29 2.03 4.55
N PHE A 33 0.99 1.76 4.80
CA PHE A 33 2.02 2.77 5.02
C PHE A 33 2.15 3.73 3.82
N GLY A 34 2.24 3.18 2.60
CA GLY A 34 2.34 4.01 1.39
C GLY A 34 1.10 4.87 1.18
N GLN A 35 -0.09 4.30 1.33
CA GLN A 35 -1.35 5.04 1.20
C GLN A 35 -1.41 6.22 2.19
N ASN A 36 -0.98 6.02 3.43
CA ASN A 36 -0.99 7.07 4.46
C ASN A 36 0.15 8.09 4.30
N GLN A 37 1.28 7.71 3.69
CA GLN A 37 2.38 8.64 3.43
C GLN A 37 2.03 9.60 2.29
N PHE A 38 1.33 9.11 1.25
CA PHE A 38 0.85 9.93 0.14
C PHE A 38 -0.48 10.67 0.44
N GLU A 39 -1.06 10.49 1.63
CA GLU A 39 -2.10 11.41 2.14
C GLU A 39 -1.49 12.77 2.50
N LEU A 40 -0.27 12.79 3.03
CA LEU A 40 0.38 14.01 3.53
C LEU A 40 1.01 14.86 2.43
N ASP A 41 1.45 14.26 1.32
CA ASP A 41 2.05 15.00 0.20
C ASP A 41 1.00 15.72 -0.69
N ASP A 42 -0.27 15.32 -0.63
CA ASP A 42 -1.36 15.97 -1.35
C ASP A 42 -2.07 17.07 -0.51
N GLU A 43 -1.83 17.16 0.81
CA GLU A 43 -2.29 18.28 1.65
C GLU A 43 -1.51 19.58 1.38
N ASP A 44 -0.39 19.51 0.65
CA ASP A 44 0.39 20.67 0.20
C ASP A 44 -0.01 21.17 -1.21
N ILE A 45 -1.04 20.58 -1.84
CA ILE A 45 -1.70 21.17 -3.00
C ILE A 45 -2.74 22.14 -2.46
N GLU A 46 -2.37 23.43 -2.44
CA GLU A 46 -3.31 24.53 -2.25
C GLU A 46 -4.57 24.26 -3.08
N ASP A 47 -5.73 24.37 -2.41
CA ASP A 47 -7.07 24.38 -3.00
C ASP A 47 -7.14 25.38 -4.18
N GLU A 48 -6.71 24.97 -5.37
CA GLU A 48 -6.98 25.66 -6.62
C GLU A 48 -7.63 24.66 -7.58
N ASP A 49 -8.95 24.83 -7.67
CA ASP A 49 -9.85 24.40 -8.75
C ASP A 49 -10.37 22.95 -8.72
N LEU A 50 -11.43 22.74 -7.94
CA LEU A 50 -12.58 21.99 -8.44
C LEU A 50 -13.85 22.86 -8.37
N ASP A 51 -14.21 23.41 -9.54
CA ASP A 51 -15.54 23.91 -9.89
C ASP A 51 -16.61 22.91 -9.42
N LEU A 52 -17.30 23.22 -8.33
CA LEU A 52 -18.59 22.62 -8.00
C LEU A 52 -19.66 23.68 -8.23
N ASP A 53 -20.28 23.55 -9.39
CA ASP A 53 -21.45 24.25 -9.89
C ASP A 53 -22.34 24.83 -8.79
N GLU A 54 -22.16 26.14 -8.56
CA GLU A 54 -23.11 27.01 -7.90
C GLU A 54 -24.34 27.21 -8.81
N GLU A 55 -25.15 26.17 -9.00
CA GLU A 55 -26.56 26.32 -9.39
C GLU A 55 -27.34 25.00 -9.20
N LEU A 56 -27.77 24.72 -7.97
CA LEU A 56 -29.06 24.04 -7.80
C LEU A 56 -29.98 24.94 -6.96
N ILE A 57 -30.90 25.55 -7.69
CA ILE A 57 -32.01 26.38 -7.23
C ILE A 57 -32.79 25.60 -6.17
N LEU A 58 -32.86 26.14 -4.96
CA LEU A 58 -33.83 25.71 -3.96
C LEU A 58 -35.19 26.26 -4.37
N ASP A 59 -35.90 25.55 -5.23
CA ASP A 59 -37.34 25.73 -5.33
C ASP A 59 -37.96 25.07 -4.09
N GLU A 60 -38.32 25.90 -3.11
CA GLU A 60 -39.25 25.53 -2.04
C GLU A 60 -40.54 25.04 -2.70
N ASP A 61 -40.78 23.72 -2.68
CA ASP A 61 -42.10 23.04 -2.67
C ASP A 61 -42.15 21.68 -3.42
N GLU A 62 -41.16 20.79 -3.27
CA GLU A 62 -41.39 19.36 -3.60
C GLU A 62 -41.06 18.45 -2.41
N GLU A 63 -42.08 17.70 -1.97
CA GLU A 63 -42.00 16.62 -0.98
C GLU A 63 -40.92 15.62 -1.40
N PHE A 64 -39.79 15.58 -0.68
CA PHE A 64 -38.79 14.54 -0.86
C PHE A 64 -39.21 13.31 -0.05
N ASP A 65 -39.57 12.26 -0.79
CA ASP A 65 -39.87 10.91 -0.31
C ASP A 65 -38.61 10.32 0.36
N ASP A 66 -38.76 9.86 1.61
CA ASP A 66 -37.74 9.17 2.38
C ASP A 66 -37.43 7.81 1.72
N GLU A 67 -36.30 7.66 1.04
CA GLU A 67 -35.65 6.35 0.86
C GLU A 67 -34.17 6.51 0.47
N ASP A 68 -33.32 6.38 1.49
CA ASP A 68 -31.93 5.90 1.43
C ASP A 68 -30.97 6.56 0.42
N ASP A 69 -30.66 7.85 0.60
CA ASP A 69 -29.36 8.38 0.18
C ASP A 69 -28.44 8.40 1.41
N ASP A 70 -27.86 7.24 1.72
CA ASP A 70 -26.65 7.18 2.54
C ASP A 70 -25.53 7.80 1.69
N PRO A 71 -25.00 8.99 2.02
CA PRO A 71 -23.82 9.50 1.34
C PRO A 71 -22.67 8.62 1.82
N SER A 72 -22.53 7.44 1.20
CA SER A 72 -21.39 6.58 1.43
C SER A 72 -20.20 7.38 0.92
N TRP A 73 -19.48 8.00 1.87
CA TRP A 73 -18.13 8.44 1.69
C TRP A 73 -17.37 7.20 1.23
N HIS A 74 -17.31 7.02 -0.09
CA HIS A 74 -16.41 6.06 -0.68
C HIS A 74 -15.03 6.56 -0.29
N GLU A 75 -14.46 6.02 0.79
CA GLU A 75 -13.02 6.05 1.01
C GLU A 75 -12.42 5.58 -0.31
N GLN A 76 -11.97 6.52 -1.15
CA GLN A 76 -11.21 6.19 -2.33
C GLN A 76 -9.95 5.51 -1.79
N GLU A 77 -9.96 4.18 -1.74
CA GLU A 77 -8.79 3.35 -1.49
C GLU A 77 -7.76 3.77 -2.55
N ARG A 78 -6.88 4.72 -2.23
CA ARG A 78 -5.93 5.29 -3.19
C ARG A 78 -5.04 4.15 -3.68
N HIS A 79 -5.19 3.79 -4.94
CA HIS A 79 -4.42 2.71 -5.55
C HIS A 79 -3.01 3.22 -5.84
N LEU A 80 -2.00 2.52 -5.29
CA LEU A 80 -0.60 2.77 -5.63
C LEU A 80 -0.24 1.97 -6.89
N THR A 81 0.56 2.55 -7.77
CA THR A 81 1.19 1.79 -8.86
C THR A 81 2.17 0.76 -8.27
N GLY A 82 2.51 -0.28 -9.04
CA GLY A 82 3.47 -1.29 -8.59
C GLY A 82 4.83 -0.69 -8.19
N GLN A 83 5.29 0.32 -8.92
CA GLN A 83 6.54 1.02 -8.61
C GLN A 83 6.43 1.85 -7.32
N MET A 84 5.33 2.56 -7.11
CA MET A 84 5.08 3.31 -5.86
C MET A 84 5.01 2.37 -4.66
N LEU A 85 4.35 1.22 -4.81
CA LEU A 85 4.30 0.20 -3.76
C LEU A 85 5.69 -0.38 -3.47
N CYS A 86 6.53 -0.61 -4.48
CA CYS A 86 7.91 -1.05 -4.25
C CYS A 86 8.72 -0.05 -3.42
N GLU A 87 8.61 1.25 -3.70
CA GLU A 87 9.28 2.29 -2.92
C GLU A 87 8.69 2.41 -1.50
N ALA A 88 7.37 2.30 -1.35
CA ALA A 88 6.74 2.26 -0.03
C ALA A 88 7.25 1.07 0.80
N ILE A 89 7.33 -0.11 0.19
CA ILE A 89 7.90 -1.32 0.80
C ILE A 89 9.36 -1.10 1.19
N ARG A 90 10.16 -0.46 0.33
CA ARG A 90 11.57 -0.16 0.61
C ARG A 90 11.71 0.74 1.84
N ASN A 91 11.00 1.86 1.85
CA ASN A 91 11.04 2.82 2.95
C ASN A 91 10.55 2.19 4.25
N PHE A 92 9.44 1.45 4.18
CA PHE A 92 8.89 0.73 5.32
C PHE A 92 9.87 -0.32 5.87
N ALA A 93 10.54 -1.09 5.00
CA ALA A 93 11.53 -2.09 5.41
C ALA A 93 12.73 -1.44 6.11
N LEU A 94 13.23 -0.33 5.58
CA LEU A 94 14.32 0.42 6.18
C LEU A 94 13.93 1.06 7.51
N GLN A 95 12.70 1.55 7.64
CA GLN A 95 12.20 2.10 8.89
C GLN A 95 12.05 1.04 9.98
N GLN A 96 11.54 -0.15 9.64
CA GLN A 96 11.31 -1.23 10.61
C GLN A 96 12.59 -1.99 10.97
N TYR A 97 13.48 -2.22 10.00
CA TYR A 97 14.60 -3.15 10.16
C TYR A 97 15.98 -2.55 9.89
N GLY A 98 16.05 -1.31 9.37
CA GLY A 98 17.30 -0.66 9.00
C GLY A 98 18.17 -1.54 8.10
N LEU A 99 19.46 -1.66 8.44
CA LEU A 99 20.43 -2.49 7.71
C LEU A 99 20.08 -3.99 7.67
N MET A 100 19.17 -4.46 8.53
CA MET A 100 18.72 -5.86 8.53
C MET A 100 17.59 -6.13 7.52
N ALA A 101 17.03 -5.09 6.88
CA ALA A 101 15.89 -5.20 5.97
C ALA A 101 16.09 -6.30 4.92
N LYS A 102 17.23 -6.30 4.21
CA LYS A 102 17.55 -7.35 3.23
C LYS A 102 17.55 -8.75 3.83
N THR A 103 18.17 -8.92 5.01
CA THR A 103 18.27 -10.23 5.66
C THR A 103 16.90 -10.75 6.06
N VAL A 104 16.04 -9.87 6.58
CA VAL A 104 14.67 -10.19 7.00
C VAL A 104 13.82 -10.59 5.80
N LEU A 105 13.80 -9.78 4.73
CA LEU A 105 13.06 -10.06 3.50
C LEU A 105 13.50 -11.38 2.86
N ASN A 106 14.81 -11.60 2.72
CA ASN A 106 15.36 -12.86 2.20
C ASN A 106 14.94 -14.05 3.06
N SER A 107 14.89 -13.89 4.40
CA SER A 107 14.44 -14.96 5.30
C SER A 107 12.97 -15.35 5.09
N TRP A 108 12.17 -14.48 4.48
CA TRP A 108 10.78 -14.74 4.10
C TRP A 108 10.59 -15.18 2.64
N GLY A 109 11.70 -15.37 1.91
CA GLY A 109 11.70 -15.79 0.49
C GLY A 109 11.62 -14.63 -0.50
N VAL A 110 11.69 -13.39 -0.03
CA VAL A 110 11.64 -12.19 -0.88
C VAL A 110 13.06 -11.72 -1.17
N GLU A 111 13.50 -11.82 -2.41
CA GLU A 111 14.88 -11.52 -2.81
C GLU A 111 14.98 -10.43 -3.89
N THR A 112 13.87 -10.12 -4.55
CA THR A 112 13.78 -9.14 -5.64
C THR A 112 12.48 -8.36 -5.55
N THR A 113 12.38 -7.24 -6.26
CA THR A 113 11.15 -6.46 -6.33
C THR A 113 10.01 -7.23 -7.03
N GLY A 114 10.33 -8.09 -8.00
CA GLY A 114 9.34 -8.96 -8.66
C GLY A 114 8.64 -9.92 -7.70
N HIS A 115 9.31 -10.34 -6.61
CA HIS A 115 8.67 -11.14 -5.56
C HIS A 115 7.55 -10.37 -4.83
N PHE A 116 7.61 -9.05 -4.74
CA PHE A 116 6.48 -8.26 -4.24
C PHE A 116 5.28 -8.34 -5.17
N GLY A 117 5.51 -8.28 -6.49
CA GLY A 117 4.46 -8.47 -7.49
C GLY A 117 3.80 -9.84 -7.38
N ASP A 118 4.58 -10.90 -7.21
CA ASP A 118 4.02 -12.24 -6.98
C ASP A 118 3.15 -12.30 -5.72
N ILE A 119 3.58 -11.71 -4.62
CA ILE A 119 2.80 -11.64 -3.37
C ILE A 119 1.50 -10.85 -3.58
N VAL A 120 1.57 -9.68 -4.20
CA VAL A 120 0.40 -8.83 -4.48
C VAL A 120 -0.61 -9.57 -5.34
N TYR A 121 -0.17 -10.23 -6.40
CA TYR A 121 -1.08 -10.99 -7.26
C TYR A 121 -1.65 -12.24 -6.60
N ASN A 122 -0.88 -12.93 -5.76
CA ASN A 122 -1.42 -14.01 -4.93
C ASN A 122 -2.55 -13.51 -4.01
N LEU A 123 -2.44 -12.27 -3.47
CA LEU A 123 -3.48 -11.64 -2.67
C LEU A 123 -4.69 -11.19 -3.51
N ILE A 124 -4.47 -10.75 -4.75
CA ILE A 124 -5.55 -10.43 -5.70
C ILE A 124 -6.35 -11.68 -6.05
N ASP A 125 -5.68 -12.82 -6.30
CA ASP A 125 -6.31 -14.07 -6.73
C ASP A 125 -7.29 -14.63 -5.68
N ILE A 126 -7.04 -14.37 -4.39
CA ILE A 126 -7.92 -14.75 -3.28
C ILE A 126 -8.88 -13.63 -2.84
N GLY A 127 -8.95 -12.52 -3.58
CA GLY A 127 -9.86 -11.40 -3.31
C GLY A 127 -9.49 -10.55 -2.09
N MET A 128 -8.25 -10.64 -1.58
CA MET A 128 -7.76 -9.82 -0.47
C MET A 128 -7.17 -8.47 -0.90
N MET A 129 -6.93 -8.29 -2.20
CA MET A 129 -6.52 -7.03 -2.81
C MET A 129 -7.26 -6.84 -4.14
N LYS A 130 -7.45 -5.58 -4.55
CA LYS A 130 -8.00 -5.22 -5.87
C LYS A 130 -6.87 -4.70 -6.75
N LYS A 131 -6.92 -5.01 -8.04
CA LYS A 131 -6.01 -4.48 -9.05
C LYS A 131 -6.70 -3.39 -9.88
N SER A 132 -5.92 -2.41 -10.32
CA SER A 132 -6.35 -1.47 -11.36
C SER A 132 -6.23 -2.12 -12.75
N PRO A 133 -6.96 -1.63 -13.77
CA PRO A 133 -6.85 -2.14 -15.14
C PRO A 133 -5.45 -2.00 -15.75
N GLN A 134 -4.68 -1.02 -15.29
CA GLN A 134 -3.34 -0.73 -15.76
C GLN A 134 -2.26 -1.56 -15.06
N ASP A 135 -2.56 -2.13 -13.90
CA ASP A 135 -1.56 -2.85 -13.08
C ASP A 135 -1.13 -4.15 -13.75
N ARG A 136 0.18 -4.38 -13.76
CA ARG A 136 0.84 -5.54 -14.33
C ARG A 136 1.82 -6.15 -13.34
N ARG A 137 2.08 -7.46 -13.42
CA ARG A 137 3.09 -8.11 -12.56
C ARG A 137 4.46 -7.54 -12.85
N GLU A 138 4.70 -7.23 -14.11
CA GLU A 138 5.94 -6.65 -14.64
C GLU A 138 6.24 -5.26 -14.09
N ASP A 139 5.25 -4.55 -13.52
CA ASP A 139 5.48 -3.25 -12.88
C ASP A 139 6.38 -3.33 -11.64
N PHE A 140 6.58 -4.54 -11.11
CA PHE A 140 7.40 -4.84 -9.96
C PHE A 140 8.80 -5.33 -10.34
N ASP A 141 9.06 -5.62 -11.61
CA ASP A 141 10.33 -6.21 -12.04
C ASP A 141 11.43 -5.15 -12.10
N ASP A 142 12.59 -5.49 -11.51
CA ASP A 142 13.83 -4.69 -11.55
C ASP A 142 13.67 -3.20 -11.16
N VAL A 143 12.72 -2.88 -10.25
CA VAL A 143 12.49 -1.49 -9.78
C VAL A 143 13.72 -0.97 -9.02
N TYR A 144 14.32 -1.81 -8.17
CA TYR A 144 15.61 -1.54 -7.53
C TYR A 144 16.32 -2.83 -7.13
N ASP A 145 17.64 -2.76 -6.96
CA ASP A 145 18.45 -3.84 -6.40
C ASP A 145 18.46 -3.79 -4.87
N PHE A 146 18.23 -4.92 -4.20
CA PHE A 146 18.15 -4.99 -2.74
C PHE A 146 19.47 -4.70 -2.04
N GLU A 147 20.62 -5.05 -2.64
CA GLU A 147 21.93 -4.74 -2.06
C GLU A 147 22.17 -3.22 -2.06
N GLU A 148 21.87 -2.56 -3.17
CA GLU A 148 22.00 -1.11 -3.28
C GLU A 148 21.00 -0.38 -2.38
N ALA A 149 19.71 -0.74 -2.50
CA ALA A 149 18.61 -0.01 -1.91
C ALA A 149 18.46 -0.19 -0.39
N LEU A 150 18.81 -1.36 0.15
CA LEU A 150 18.57 -1.71 1.56
C LEU A 150 19.84 -1.78 2.41
N VAL A 151 21.02 -1.92 1.79
CA VAL A 151 22.28 -2.07 2.52
C VAL A 151 23.20 -0.87 2.30
N ARG A 152 23.48 -0.51 1.05
CA ARG A 152 24.51 0.51 0.74
C ARG A 152 24.03 1.94 0.99
N ASN A 153 22.77 2.23 0.70
CA ASN A 153 22.22 3.58 0.74
C ASN A 153 21.50 3.91 2.05
N PHE A 154 21.62 3.08 3.09
CA PHE A 154 20.98 3.37 4.37
C PHE A 154 21.72 4.47 5.13
N ARG A 155 21.02 5.57 5.41
CA ARG A 155 21.53 6.70 6.21
C ARG A 155 21.04 6.55 7.65
N ILE A 156 21.97 6.40 8.59
CA ILE A 156 21.64 6.43 10.02
C ILE A 156 21.36 7.90 10.38
N GLU A 157 20.11 8.20 10.72
CA GLU A 157 19.74 9.48 11.32
C GLU A 157 20.03 9.42 12.82
N VAL A 158 21.06 10.13 13.25
CA VAL A 158 21.33 10.33 14.67
C VAL A 158 20.45 11.49 15.13
N SER A 159 19.38 11.20 15.88
CA SER A 159 18.63 12.23 16.58
C SER A 159 19.53 12.82 17.67
N GLU A 160 19.87 14.11 17.56
CA GLU A 160 20.58 14.83 18.61
C GLU A 160 19.61 15.11 19.78
N GLU A 161 19.31 14.09 20.58
CA GLU A 161 18.66 14.30 21.88
C GLU A 161 19.66 14.92 22.87
N SER A 162 19.65 16.25 22.90
CA SER A 162 19.85 17.11 24.07
C SER A 162 21.03 16.75 24.99
N SER A 163 22.25 17.13 24.61
CA SER A 163 23.26 17.54 25.59
C SER A 163 23.11 19.04 25.88
N SER A 164 22.01 19.42 26.53
CA SER A 164 21.94 20.69 27.25
C SER A 164 22.23 20.38 28.71
N ARG A 165 23.45 20.71 29.14
CA ARG A 165 23.95 20.52 30.50
C ARG A 165 24.38 21.86 31.08
#